data_AF-A0A5E4DIQ6-F1
#
_entry.id   AF-A0A5E4DIQ6-F1
#
_cell.length_a   1.000
_cell.length_b   1.000
_cell.length_c   1.000
_cell.angle_alpha   90.00
_cell.angle_beta   90.00
_cell.angle_gamma   90.00
#
_symmetry.space_group_name_H-M   'P 1'
#
loop_
_entity.id
_entity.type
_entity.pdbx_description
1 polymer ?
#
loop_
_entity_poly.entity_id
_entity_poly.type
_entity_poly.pdbx_seq_one_letter_code
_entity_poly.pdbx_strand_id
1 'polypeptide(L)'
;MALQRVREAAEKAKCELSSSVQTDINLPYLTMDASGPKHLNMKLTRAQFEGIVTDLIKRTIAPCQKAMQDAEVSKSDIGEVILVGGMTRMPK
;
A
#
# COMPACT_ATOMS: atom_id res chain seq x y z
N MET A 1 17.44 11.05 9.40
CA MET A 1 16.27 11.20 10.29
C MET A 1 14.97 11.51 9.53
N ALA A 2 14.96 12.44 8.56
CA ALA A 2 13.75 12.74 7.77
C ALA A 2 13.13 11.51 7.07
N LEU A 3 13.95 10.68 6.43
CA LEU A 3 13.47 9.49 5.69
C LEU A 3 12.73 8.48 6.59
N GLN A 4 13.19 8.29 7.82
CA GLN A 4 12.54 7.38 8.76
C GLN A 4 11.14 7.86 9.12
N ARG A 5 11.00 9.17 9.43
CA ARG A 5 9.70 9.77 9.73
C ARG A 5 8.74 9.70 8.54
N VAL A 6 9.25 9.89 7.32
CA VAL A 6 8.46 9.72 6.09
C VAL A 6 8.01 8.27 5.94
N ARG A 7 8.88 7.29 6.20
CA ARG A 7 8.53 5.87 6.11
C ARG A 7 7.43 5.49 7.10
N GLU A 8 7.55 5.91 8.36
CA GLU A 8 6.55 5.65 9.40
C GLU A 8 5.20 6.31 9.06
N ALA A 9 5.23 7.56 8.59
CA ALA A 9 4.01 8.26 8.17
C ALA A 9 3.36 7.62 6.94
N ALA A 10 4.16 7.16 5.98
CA ALA A 10 3.67 6.46 4.79
C ALA A 10 3.03 5.11 5.16
N GLU A 11 3.62 4.36 6.10
CA GLU A 11 3.04 3.11 6.59
C GLU A 11 1.71 3.36 7.31
N LYS A 12 1.66 4.38 8.17
CA LYS A 12 0.43 4.76 8.86
C LYS A 12 -0.67 5.19 7.88
N ALA A 13 -0.32 6.07 6.93
CA ALA A 13 -1.23 6.52 5.88
C ALA A 13 -1.77 5.34 5.04
N LYS A 14 -0.91 4.40 4.66
CA LYS A 14 -1.30 3.17 3.96
C LYS A 14 -2.33 2.36 4.75
N CYS A 15 -2.07 2.12 6.04
CA CYS A 15 -2.99 1.37 6.90
C CYS A 15 -4.33 2.09 7.10
N GLU A 16 -4.32 3.41 7.24
CA GLU A 16 -5.53 4.22 7.33
C GLU A 16 -6.35 4.16 6.03
N LEU A 17 -5.68 4.20 4.87
CA LEU A 17 -6.33 4.11 3.56
C LEU A 17 -6.99 2.75 3.28
N SER A 18 -6.61 1.69 4.01
CA SER A 18 -7.34 0.41 3.95
C SER A 18 -8.78 0.53 4.49
N SER A 19 -9.04 1.49 5.38
CA SER A 19 -10.38 1.72 5.96
C SER A 19 -11.01 3.01 5.43
N SER A 20 -10.24 4.08 5.34
CA SER A 20 -10.66 5.43 4.93
C SER A 20 -10.39 5.70 3.45
N VAL A 21 -11.14 6.62 2.85
CA VAL A 21 -10.97 7.00 1.43
C VAL A 21 -9.86 8.04 1.24
N GLN A 22 -9.48 8.74 2.31
CA GLN A 22 -8.45 9.77 2.32
C GLN A 22 -7.72 9.80 3.67
N THR A 23 -6.46 10.21 3.66
CA THR A 23 -5.64 10.48 4.85
C THR A 23 -4.80 11.75 4.62
N ASP A 24 -4.44 12.42 5.73
CA ASP A 24 -3.62 13.62 5.75
C ASP A 24 -2.23 13.28 6.33
N ILE A 25 -1.19 13.42 5.51
CA ILE A 25 0.21 13.21 5.92
C ILE A 25 0.77 14.57 6.36
N ASN A 26 0.96 14.73 7.68
CA ASN A 26 1.53 15.93 8.28
C ASN A 26 2.84 15.61 9.02
N LEU A 27 3.96 16.10 8.48
CA LEU A 27 5.30 15.96 9.06
C LEU A 27 5.89 17.36 9.32
N PRO A 28 5.75 17.88 10.55
CA PRO A 28 6.35 19.16 10.89
C PRO A 28 7.87 19.02 11.10
N TYR A 29 8.60 20.08 10.74
CA TYR A 29 10.07 20.17 10.88
C TYR A 29 10.77 18.97 10.24
N LEU A 30 10.40 18.66 8.99
CA LEU A 30 10.92 17.49 8.29
C LEU A 30 12.39 17.67 7.90
N THR A 31 12.75 18.86 7.40
CA THR A 31 14.11 19.24 7.05
C THR A 31 14.29 20.76 7.16
N MET A 32 15.51 21.24 7.05
CA MET A 32 15.85 22.66 7.01
C MET A 32 16.55 22.98 5.69
N ASP A 33 16.18 24.07 5.04
CA ASP A 33 16.91 24.61 3.89
C ASP A 33 17.43 26.03 4.21
N ALA A 34 18.06 26.69 3.22
CA ALA A 34 18.56 28.05 3.38
C ALA A 34 17.47 29.09 3.72
N SER A 35 16.20 28.75 3.52
CA SER A 35 15.03 29.58 3.81
C SER A 35 14.30 29.20 5.11
N GLY A 36 14.79 28.21 5.86
CA GLY A 36 14.29 27.83 7.18
C GLY A 36 13.71 26.40 7.27
N PRO A 37 12.98 26.07 8.34
CA PRO A 37 12.39 24.75 8.52
C PRO A 37 11.26 24.48 7.52
N LYS A 38 11.27 23.29 6.92
CA LYS A 38 10.23 22.82 6.00
C LYS A 38 9.34 21.78 6.66
N HIS A 39 8.05 21.87 6.37
CA HIS A 39 7.02 20.95 6.80
C HIS A 39 6.45 20.26 5.56
N LEU A 40 6.08 18.99 5.68
CA LEU A 40 5.32 18.29 4.64
C LEU A 40 3.87 18.20 5.10
N ASN A 41 2.96 18.79 4.35
CA ASN A 41 1.51 18.62 4.53
C ASN A 41 0.93 18.18 3.18
N MET A 42 0.41 16.96 3.12
CA MET A 42 -0.11 16.37 1.90
C MET A 42 -1.37 15.56 2.19
N LYS A 43 -2.39 15.75 1.36
CA LYS A 43 -3.57 14.87 1.31
C LYS A 43 -3.31 13.74 0.33
N LEU A 44 -3.53 12.50 0.78
CA LEU A 44 -3.44 11.32 -0.05
C LEU A 44 -4.80 10.61 -0.07
N THR A 45 -5.32 10.39 -1.27
CA THR A 45 -6.57 9.62 -1.46
C THR A 45 -6.26 8.15 -1.72
N ARG A 46 -7.22 7.28 -1.41
CA ARG A 46 -7.14 5.84 -1.71
C ARG A 46 -6.91 5.60 -3.20
N ALA A 47 -7.61 6.33 -4.06
CA ALA A 47 -7.46 6.21 -5.52
C ALA A 47 -6.03 6.52 -5.99
N GLN A 48 -5.41 7.57 -5.45
CA GLN A 48 -4.01 7.90 -5.74
C GLN A 48 -3.07 6.81 -5.24
N PHE A 49 -3.26 6.33 -4.01
CA PHE A 49 -2.46 5.25 -3.44
C PHE A 49 -2.56 3.96 -4.28
N GLU A 50 -3.78 3.54 -4.61
CA GLU A 50 -4.04 2.40 -5.49
C GLU A 50 -3.37 2.55 -6.86
N GLY A 51 -3.38 3.76 -7.43
CA GLY A 51 -2.68 4.06 -8.67
C GLY A 51 -1.18 3.79 -8.58
N ILE A 52 -0.56 4.16 -7.45
CA ILE A 52 0.88 3.94 -7.21
C ILE A 52 1.21 2.44 -7.08
N VAL A 53 0.34 1.65 -6.45
CA VAL A 53 0.62 0.23 -6.14
C VAL A 53 -0.01 -0.77 -7.12
N THR A 54 -0.75 -0.31 -8.13
CA THR A 54 -1.48 -1.18 -9.08
C THR A 54 -0.57 -2.21 -9.73
N ASP A 55 0.65 -1.83 -10.13
CA ASP A 55 1.60 -2.77 -10.74
C ASP A 55 2.03 -3.87 -9.76
N LEU A 56 2.24 -3.51 -8.48
CA LEU A 56 2.60 -4.47 -7.43
C LEU A 56 1.49 -5.49 -7.20
N ILE A 57 0.22 -5.07 -7.23
CA ILE A 57 -0.93 -5.97 -7.13
C ILE A 57 -1.00 -6.89 -8.36
N LYS A 58 -0.84 -6.36 -9.57
CA LYS A 58 -0.87 -7.20 -10.79
C LYS A 58 0.21 -8.28 -10.79
N ARG A 59 1.38 -7.98 -10.23
CA ARG A 59 2.48 -8.94 -10.10
C ARG A 59 2.16 -10.14 -9.20
N THR A 60 1.16 -10.08 -8.31
CA THR A 60 0.78 -11.23 -7.46
C THR A 60 -0.06 -12.26 -8.22
N ILE A 61 -0.70 -11.88 -9.33
CA ILE A 61 -1.58 -12.76 -10.10
C ILE A 61 -0.79 -13.88 -10.80
N ALA A 62 0.35 -13.56 -11.39
CA ALA A 62 1.16 -14.52 -12.15
C ALA A 62 1.66 -15.70 -11.28
N PRO A 63 2.18 -15.48 -10.05
CA PRO A 63 2.49 -16.57 -9.13
C PRO A 63 1.29 -17.45 -8.79
N CYS A 64 0.10 -16.89 -8.56
CA CYS A 64 -1.11 -17.66 -8.27
C CYS A 64 -1.51 -18.55 -9.46
N GLN A 65 -1.45 -18.01 -10.68
CA GLN A 65 -1.74 -18.79 -11.89
C GLN A 65 -0.74 -19.92 -12.09
N LYS A 66 0.55 -19.65 -11.86
CA LYS A 66 1.60 -20.68 -11.95
C LYS A 66 1.38 -21.79 -10.93
N ALA A 67 1.07 -21.45 -9.67
CA ALA A 67 0.79 -22.44 -8.64
C ALA A 67 -0.40 -23.35 -8.98
N MET A 68 -1.45 -22.78 -9.59
CA MET A 68 -2.58 -23.58 -10.07
C MET A 68 -2.21 -24.50 -11.24
N GLN A 69 -1.38 -24.02 -12.18
CA GLN A 69 -0.89 -24.82 -13.30
C GLN A 69 -0.04 -25.99 -12.81
N ASP A 70 0.88 -25.73 -11.87
CA ASP A 70 1.75 -26.74 -11.27
C ASP A 70 0.95 -27.78 -10.47
N ALA A 71 -0.22 -27.40 -9.93
CA ALA A 71 -1.14 -28.29 -9.22
C ALA A 71 -2.20 -28.94 -10.12
N GLU A 72 -2.21 -28.65 -11.43
CA GLU A 72 -3.17 -29.16 -12.42
C GLU A 72 -4.65 -28.92 -12.06
N VAL A 73 -4.94 -27.82 -11.35
CA VAL A 73 -6.30 -27.45 -10.94
C VAL A 73 -6.82 -26.23 -11.68
N SER A 74 -8.11 -26.22 -11.96
CA SER A 74 -8.83 -25.07 -12.47
C SER A 74 -9.30 -24.16 -11.33
N LYS A 75 -9.69 -22.92 -11.65
CA LYS A 75 -10.23 -21.98 -10.64
C LYS A 75 -11.49 -22.53 -9.95
N SER A 76 -12.27 -23.35 -10.66
CA SER A 76 -13.50 -23.97 -10.15
C SER A 76 -13.24 -25.09 -9.15
N ASP A 77 -12.04 -25.66 -9.13
CA ASP A 77 -11.69 -26.74 -8.19
C ASP A 77 -11.27 -26.19 -6.82
N ILE A 78 -11.11 -24.86 -6.70
CA ILE A 78 -10.76 -24.17 -5.47
C ILE A 78 -12.03 -23.97 -4.62
N GLY A 79 -12.17 -24.77 -3.55
CA GLY A 79 -13.31 -24.64 -2.63
C GLY A 79 -13.24 -23.42 -1.73
N GLU A 80 -12.04 -23.01 -1.31
CA GLU A 80 -11.84 -21.91 -0.37
C GLU A 80 -10.61 -21.06 -0.73
N VAL A 81 -10.68 -19.76 -0.45
CA VAL A 81 -9.57 -18.82 -0.60
C VAL A 81 -9.23 -18.24 0.77
N ILE A 82 -8.01 -18.51 1.24
CA ILE A 82 -7.52 -18.03 2.53
C ILE A 82 -6.57 -16.85 2.29
N LEU A 83 -6.90 -15.68 2.85
CA LEU A 83 -6.07 -14.49 2.77
C LEU A 83 -5.20 -14.37 4.03
N VAL A 84 -3.87 -14.42 3.85
CA VAL A 84 -2.90 -14.34 4.96
C VAL A 84 -1.98 -13.13 4.79
N GLY A 85 -1.75 -12.40 5.89
CA GLY A 85 -0.83 -11.25 5.96
C GLY A 85 -1.54 -9.90 6.00
N GLY A 86 -0.91 -8.89 6.62
CA GLY A 86 -1.54 -7.59 6.85
C GLY A 86 -1.92 -6.83 5.58
N MET A 87 -1.18 -7.04 4.48
CA MET A 87 -1.41 -6.36 3.20
C MET A 87 -2.68 -6.84 2.49
N THR A 88 -3.21 -8.02 2.82
CA THR A 88 -4.47 -8.51 2.21
C THR A 88 -5.71 -7.77 2.73
N ARG A 89 -5.54 -6.89 3.73
CA ARG A 89 -6.59 -5.98 4.22
C ARG A 89 -6.82 -4.78 3.31
N MET A 90 -5.99 -4.60 2.28
CA MET A 90 -6.20 -3.56 1.28
C MET A 90 -7.44 -3.90 0.45
N PRO A 91 -8.41 -2.98 0.26
CA PRO A 91 -9.67 -3.27 -0.43
C PRO A 91 -9.55 -3.67 -1.92
N LYS A 92 -8.40 -3.47 -2.54
CA LYS A 92 -8.12 -3.71 -3.96
C LYS A 92 -6.88 -4.57 -4.10
#